data_AF-F4HA39-F1
#
_entry.id   AF-F4HA39-F1
#
_cell.length_a   1.000
_cell.length_b   1.000
_cell.length_c   1.000
_cell.angle_alpha   90.00
_cell.angle_beta   90.00
_cell.angle_gamma   90.00
#
_symmetry.space_group_name_H-M   'P 1'
#
loop_
_entity.id
_entity.type
_entity.pdbx_description
1 polymer ?
#
loop_
_entity_poly.entity_id
_entity_poly.type
_entity_poly.pdbx_seq_one_letter_code
_entity_poly.pdbx_strand_id
1 'polypeptide(L)' 'MKDKTKSTPLVRLTKPLAVAIEQLAEEERRTVSNMTHVLLEEALNARGIFLKPDRGWKR' A
#
# COMPACT_ATOMS: atom_id res chain seq x y z
N MET A 1 28.85 1.39 -1.09
CA MET A 1 27.94 1.24 -2.25
C MET A 1 26.62 0.64 -1.80
N LYS A 2 25.52 1.21 -2.33
CA LYS A 2 24.10 0.84 -2.17
C LYS A 2 23.39 1.47 -0.97
N ASP A 3 23.11 2.77 -1.09
CA ASP A 3 21.88 3.34 -0.56
C ASP A 3 20.71 2.47 -1.03
N LYS A 4 20.15 1.68 -0.12
CA LYS A 4 18.90 0.97 -0.34
C LYS A 4 17.81 2.04 -0.32
N THR A 5 17.65 2.73 -1.44
CA THR A 5 16.49 3.58 -1.72
C THR A 5 15.28 2.68 -1.46
N LYS A 6 14.55 2.96 -0.38
CA LYS A 6 13.25 2.32 -0.10
C LYS A 6 12.39 2.62 -1.32
N SER A 7 12.35 1.71 -2.28
CA SER A 7 11.62 1.92 -3.52
C SER A 7 10.15 1.80 -3.18
N THR A 8 9.48 2.94 -3.03
CA THR A 8 8.02 2.95 -2.93
C THR A 8 7.50 2.35 -4.24
N PRO A 9 6.76 1.22 -4.18
CA PRO A 9 6.26 0.59 -5.40
C PRO A 9 5.29 1.56 -6.10
N LEU A 10 5.50 1.77 -7.40
CA LEU A 10 4.58 2.52 -8.24
C LEU A 10 3.34 1.65 -8.51
N VAL A 11 2.27 1.90 -7.77
CA VAL A 11 0.98 1.23 -7.99
C VAL A 11 0.16 2.05 -8.97
N ARG A 12 -0.18 1.46 -10.12
CA ARG A 12 -1.09 2.07 -11.09
C ARG A 12 -2.50 1.57 -10.84
N LEU A 13 -3.37 2.49 -10.42
CA LEU A 13 -4.78 2.22 -10.21
C LEU A 13 -5.59 2.67 -11.42
N THR A 14 -6.69 1.96 -11.71
CA THR A 14 -7.68 2.47 -12.66
C THR A 14 -8.41 3.66 -12.03
N LYS A 15 -8.95 4.56 -12.86
CA LYS A 15 -9.68 5.76 -12.38
C LYS A 15 -10.79 5.43 -11.36
N PRO A 16 -11.65 4.40 -11.56
CA PRO A 16 -12.67 4.05 -10.58
C PRO A 16 -12.09 3.58 -9.23
N LEU A 17 -11.00 2.81 -9.27
CA LEU A 17 -10.35 2.30 -8.07
C LEU A 17 -9.65 3.40 -7.28
N ALA A 18 -9.03 4.37 -7.98
CA ALA A 18 -8.43 5.54 -7.33
C ALA A 18 -9.48 6.35 -6.56
N VAL A 19 -10.64 6.65 -7.17
CA VAL A 19 -11.73 7.38 -6.52
C VAL A 19 -12.25 6.64 -5.28
N ALA A 20 -12.47 5.33 -5.39
CA ALA A 20 -12.94 4.53 -4.25
C ALA A 20 -11.92 4.51 -3.08
N ILE A 21 -10.62 4.41 -3.39
CA ILE A 21 -9.57 4.42 -2.37
C ILE A 21 -9.43 5.82 -1.75
N GLU A 22 -9.59 6.90 -2.52
CA GLU A 22 -9.60 8.26 -2.00
C GLU A 22 -10.73 8.48 -0.99
N GLN A 23 -11.95 8.07 -1.33
CA GLN A 23 -13.10 8.16 -0.43
C GLN A 23 -12.88 7.36 0.86
N LEU A 24 -12.44 6.11 0.73
CA LEU A 24 -12.17 5.26 1.89
C LEU A 24 -11.04 5.82 2.77
N ALA A 25 -9.99 6.38 2.16
CA ALA A 25 -8.90 7.00 2.89
C ALA A 25 -9.38 8.23 3.70
N GLU A 26 -10.29 9.02 3.15
CA GLU A 26 -10.92 10.15 3.86
C GLU A 26 -11.77 9.69 5.05
N GLU A 27 -12.63 8.69 4.85
CA GLU A 27 -13.48 8.10 5.89
C GLU A 27 -12.66 7.57 7.08
N GLU A 28 -11.55 6.89 6.77
CA GLU A 28 -10.65 6.27 7.76
C GLU A 28 -9.60 7.24 8.33
N ARG A 29 -9.60 8.52 7.89
CA ARG A 29 -8.60 9.53 8.26
C ARG A 29 -7.16 9.07 8.01
N ARG A 30 -6.93 8.40 6.88
CA ARG A 30 -5.64 7.89 6.42
C ARG A 30 -5.20 8.58 5.14
N THR A 31 -3.92 8.44 4.79
CA THR A 31 -3.45 8.86 3.47
C THR A 31 -3.82 7.81 2.42
N VAL A 32 -4.09 8.24 1.19
CA VAL A 32 -4.36 7.35 0.04
C VAL A 32 -3.26 6.30 -0.13
N SER A 33 -2.00 6.68 0.07
CA SER A 33 -0.84 5.77 0.01
C SER A 33 -0.90 4.68 1.08
N ASN A 34 -1.23 5.05 2.33
CA ASN A 34 -1.38 4.08 3.42
C ASN A 34 -2.57 3.15 3.17
N MET A 35 -3.71 3.69 2.73
CA MET A 35 -4.90 2.89 2.41
C MET A 35 -4.63 1.90 1.27
N THR A 36 -3.97 2.36 0.21
CA THR A 36 -3.56 1.50 -0.91
C THR A 36 -2.65 0.36 -0.44
N HIS A 37 -1.73 0.65 0.49
CA HIS A 37 -0.84 -0.37 1.05
C HIS A 37 -1.60 -1.43 1.85
N VAL A 38 -2.49 -1.01 2.76
CA VAL A 38 -3.31 -1.91 3.58
C VAL A 38 -4.15 -2.83 2.71
N LEU A 39 -4.89 -2.27 1.74
CA LEU A 39 -5.76 -3.05 0.86
C LEU A 39 -4.96 -4.03 -0.01
N LEU A 40 -3.77 -3.63 -0.47
CA LEU A 40 -2.89 -4.51 -1.24
C LEU A 40 -2.38 -5.66 -0.36
N GLU A 41 -1.97 -5.38 0.88
CA GLU A 41 -1.51 -6.38 1.82
C GLU A 41 -2.63 -7.38 2.16
N GLU A 42 -3.84 -6.92 2.45
CA GLU A 42 -5.01 -7.77 2.69
C GLU A 42 -5.34 -8.66 1.49
N ALA A 43 -5.36 -8.09 0.27
CA ALA A 43 -5.65 -8.84 -0.94
C ALA A 43 -4.60 -9.93 -1.24
N LEU A 44 -3.33 -9.66 -0.95
CA LEU A 44 -2.25 -10.64 -1.12
C LEU A 44 -2.30 -11.71 -0.03
N ASN A 45 -2.54 -11.32 1.23
CA ASN A 45 -2.69 -12.25 2.35
C ASN A 45 -3.87 -13.21 2.13
N ALA A 46 -4.99 -12.73 1.58
CA ALA A 46 -6.14 -13.57 1.21
C ALA A 46 -5.80 -14.64 0.15
N ARG A 47 -4.72 -14.44 -0.62
CA ARG A 47 -4.19 -15.39 -1.61
C ARG A 47 -3.01 -16.22 -1.07
N GLY A 48 -2.70 -16.12 0.23
CA GLY A 48 -1.54 -16.75 0.84
C GLY A 48 -0.20 -16.15 0.42
N ILE A 49 -0.21 -14.97 -0.19
CA ILE A 49 0.99 -14.23 -0.61
C ILE A 49 1.30 -13.20 0.46
N PHE A 50 2.37 -13.43 1.20
CA PHE A 50 2.81 -12.48 2.22
C PHE A 50 3.84 -11.54 1.61
N LEU A 51 3.51 -10.25 1.54
CA LEU A 51 4.54 -9.23 1.36
C LEU A 51 5.47 -9.37 2.56
N LYS A 52 6.68 -9.90 2.36
CA LYS A 52 7.67 -9.98 3.44
C LYS A 52 7.76 -8.58 4.06
N PRO A 53 7.68 -8.43 5.39
CA PRO A 53 7.96 -7.16 6.02
C PRO A 53 9.42 -6.89 5.70
N ASP A 54 9.65 -6.04 4.70
CA ASP A 54 10.99 -5.63 4.36
C ASP A 54 11.53 -4.98 5.63
N ARG A 55 12.61 -5.56 6.15
CA ARG A 55 13.15 -5.25 7.47
C ARG A 55 13.30 -3.72 7.62
N GLY A 56 12.36 -3.05 8.30
CA GLY A 56 12.54 -1.67 8.75
C GLY A 56 11.64 -0.58 8.17
N TRP A 57 10.32 -0.76 8.14
CA TRP A 57 9.43 0.36 8.52
C TRP A 57 9.24 0.31 10.03
N LYS A 58 10.33 0.54 10.78
CA LYS A 58 10.23 0.66 12.23
C LYS A 58 9.44 1.93 12.57
N ARG A 59 8.58 1.74 13.58
CA ARG A 59 7.91 2.74 14.43
C ARG A 59 8.66 4.06 14.56
#